data_AF-A0A920U1P4-F1
#
_entry.id   AF-A0A920U1P4-F1
#
_cell.length_a   1.000
_cell.length_b   1.000
_cell.length_c   1.000
_cell.angle_alpha   90.00
_cell.angle_beta   90.00
_cell.angle_gamma   90.00
#
_symmetry.space_group_name_H-M   'P 1'
#
loop_
_entity.id
_entity.type
_entity.pdbx_description
1 polymer ?
#
loop_
_entity_poly.entity_id
_entity_poly.type
_entity_poly.pdbx_seq_one_letter_code
_entity_poly.pdbx_strand_id
1 'polypeptide(L)'
;MAAILGTTQEQYVKSFFPKAEHSIVEAPATTSREVLAGRADVHITSNIAAYKLIAKYPQMMIVPVGQAKARTPLAILLPQADQVWIN
;
A
#
# COMPACT_ATOMS: atom_id res chain seq x y z
N MET A 1 -12.56 1.20 -1.13
CA MET A 1 -11.09 1.16 -0.97
C MET A 1 -10.58 -0.27 -1.04
N ALA A 2 -9.53 -0.52 -1.81
CA ALA A 2 -8.95 -1.86 -1.97
C ALA A 2 -7.67 -2.05 -1.14
N ALA A 3 -7.56 -3.17 -0.41
CA ALA A 3 -6.34 -3.61 0.28
C ALA A 3 -6.15 -5.13 0.14
N ILE A 4 -4.91 -5.60 0.27
CA ILE A 4 -4.61 -7.03 0.25
C ILE A 4 -4.79 -7.58 1.67
N LEU A 5 -5.46 -8.72 1.81
CA LEU A 5 -5.68 -9.40 3.08
C LEU A 5 -4.35 -9.68 3.82
N GLY A 6 -4.33 -9.39 5.12
CA GLY A 6 -3.19 -9.69 5.99
C GLY A 6 -2.01 -8.73 5.87
N THR A 7 -2.15 -7.64 5.10
CA THR A 7 -1.09 -6.63 4.94
C THR A 7 -1.26 -5.46 5.89
N THR A 8 -0.17 -4.74 6.20
CA THR A 8 -0.23 -3.48 6.97
C THR A 8 -1.16 -2.46 6.32
N GLN A 9 -1.29 -2.51 4.99
CA GLN A 9 -2.18 -1.66 4.20
C GLN A 9 -3.65 -1.91 4.53
N GLU A 10 -4.05 -3.14 4.87
CA GLU A 10 -5.41 -3.45 5.33
C GLU A 10 -5.71 -2.72 6.65
N GLN A 11 -4.78 -2.79 7.61
CA GLN A 11 -4.91 -2.09 8.88
C GLN A 11 -5.01 -0.57 8.67
N TYR A 12 -4.24 -0.02 7.73
CA TYR A 12 -4.30 1.39 7.37
C TYR A 12 -5.61 1.77 6.69
N VAL A 13 -6.17 0.96 5.80
CA VAL A 13 -7.49 1.24 5.18
C VAL A 13 -8.58 1.31 6.25
N LYS A 14 -8.59 0.33 7.18
CA LYS A 14 -9.55 0.30 8.29
C LYS A 14 -9.39 1.49 9.24
N SER A 15 -8.15 1.87 9.54
CA SER A 15 -7.85 2.95 10.50
C SER A 15 -8.03 4.36 9.90
N PHE A 16 -7.59 4.57 8.66
CA PHE A 16 -7.62 5.89 8.02
C PHE A 16 -8.95 6.21 7.37
N PHE A 17 -9.72 5.19 6.96
CA PHE A 17 -10.97 5.35 6.24
C PHE A 17 -12.08 4.45 6.80
N PRO A 18 -12.45 4.60 8.09
CA PRO A 18 -13.42 3.72 8.76
C PRO A 18 -14.84 3.80 8.18
N LYS A 19 -15.17 4.89 7.46
CA LYS A 19 -16.48 5.11 6.82
C LYS A 19 -16.53 4.64 5.36
N ALA A 20 -15.41 4.18 4.79
CA ALA A 20 -15.37 3.74 3.40
C ALA A 20 -15.74 2.26 3.28
N GLU A 21 -16.31 1.87 2.13
CA GLU A 21 -16.47 0.44 1.81
C GLU A 21 -15.09 -0.19 1.56
N HIS A 22 -14.79 -1.29 2.27
CA HIS A 22 -13.49 -1.96 2.22
C HIS A 22 -13.60 -3.23 1.36
N SER A 23 -12.94 -3.22 0.20
CA SER A 23 -12.75 -4.41 -0.62
C SER A 23 -11.40 -5.03 -0.26
N ILE A 24 -11.45 -6.15 0.48
CA ILE A 24 -10.25 -6.88 0.90
C ILE A 24 -10.08 -8.07 -0.06
N VAL A 25 -8.98 -8.06 -0.80
CA VAL A 25 -8.68 -9.09 -1.81
C VAL A 25 -7.53 -10.00 -1.36
N GLU A 26 -7.61 -11.28 -1.69
CA GLU A 26 -6.53 -12.25 -1.40
C GLU A 26 -5.51 -12.32 -2.55
N ALA A 27 -4.24 -12.56 -2.23
CA ALA A 27 -3.22 -12.82 -3.24
C ALA A 27 -3.59 -14.08 -4.07
N PRO A 28 -3.38 -14.14 -5.40
CA PRO A 28 -2.53 -13.28 -6.23
C PRO A 28 -3.23 -12.04 -6.83
N ALA A 29 -4.46 -11.74 -6.42
CA ALA A 29 -5.17 -10.56 -6.90
C ALA A 29 -4.43 -9.27 -6.49
N THR A 30 -4.15 -8.41 -7.46
CA THR A 30 -3.47 -7.13 -7.20
C THR A 30 -4.50 -6.01 -7.07
N THR A 31 -4.51 -5.33 -5.93
CA THR A 31 -5.39 -4.18 -5.62
C THR A 31 -5.34 -3.05 -6.65
N SER A 32 -4.21 -2.82 -7.32
CA SER A 32 -4.11 -1.83 -8.40
C SER A 32 -4.97 -2.19 -9.61
N ARG A 33 -5.21 -3.49 -9.88
CA ARG A 33 -6.11 -3.93 -10.95
C ARG A 33 -7.57 -3.66 -10.62
N GLU A 34 -7.96 -3.68 -9.34
CA GLU A 34 -9.31 -3.31 -8.91
C GLU A 34 -9.61 -1.84 -9.22
N VAL A 35 -8.61 -0.96 -9.01
CA VAL A 35 -8.71 0.46 -9.39
C VAL A 35 -8.75 0.65 -10.90
N LEU A 36 -7.88 -0.04 -11.65
CA LEU A 36 -7.89 0.01 -13.12
C LEU A 36 -9.18 -0.55 -13.72
N ALA A 37 -9.81 -1.53 -13.08
CA ALA A 37 -11.07 -2.12 -13.51
C ALA A 37 -12.31 -1.33 -13.06
N GLY A 38 -12.14 -0.22 -12.32
CA GLY A 38 -13.25 0.58 -11.79
C GLY A 38 -14.04 -0.11 -10.68
N ARG A 39 -13.52 -1.19 -10.08
CA ARG A 39 -14.16 -1.91 -8.96
C ARG A 39 -13.81 -1.32 -7.60
N ALA A 40 -12.80 -0.46 -7.55
CA ALA A 40 -12.47 0.32 -6.36
C ALA A 40 -12.01 1.72 -6.76
N ASP A 41 -12.45 2.75 -6.05
CA ASP A 41 -12.04 4.13 -6.38
C ASP A 41 -10.59 4.43 -5.99
N VAL A 42 -10.10 3.81 -4.90
CA VAL A 42 -8.79 4.11 -4.31
C VAL A 42 -8.14 2.85 -3.72
N HIS A 43 -6.81 2.78 -3.80
CA HIS A 43 -5.97 1.79 -3.14
C HIS A 43 -4.79 2.48 -2.41
N ILE A 44 -4.42 1.98 -1.22
CA ILE A 44 -3.28 2.46 -0.43
C ILE A 44 -2.03 1.61 -0.69
N THR A 45 -0.93 2.22 -1.12
CA THR A 45 0.37 1.56 -1.32
C THR A 45 1.54 2.44 -0.85
N SER A 46 2.77 1.93 -0.93
CA SER A 46 3.97 2.71 -0.61
C SER A 46 4.23 3.79 -1.68
N ASN A 47 4.87 4.89 -1.29
CA ASN A 47 5.21 5.97 -2.23
C ASN A 47 6.03 5.45 -3.42
N ILE A 48 7.01 4.58 -3.18
CA ILE A 48 7.86 4.00 -4.24
C ILE A 48 7.01 3.19 -5.23
N ALA A 49 6.09 2.36 -4.73
CA ALA A 49 5.19 1.60 -5.58
C ALA A 49 4.21 2.51 -6.34
N ALA A 50 3.67 3.54 -5.67
CA ALA A 50 2.76 4.51 -6.28
C ALA A 50 3.41 5.26 -7.45
N TYR A 51 4.66 5.70 -7.31
CA TYR A 51 5.42 6.33 -8.40
C TYR A 51 5.63 5.39 -9.59
N LYS A 52 5.93 4.11 -9.34
CA LYS A 52 6.02 3.10 -10.41
C LYS A 52 4.68 2.88 -11.10
N LEU A 53 3.58 2.93 -10.36
CA LEU A 53 2.22 2.75 -10.87
C LEU A 53 1.81 3.89 -11.80
N ILE A 54 1.97 5.15 -11.41
CA ILE A 54 1.62 6.29 -12.28
C ILE A 54 2.52 6.37 -13.51
N ALA A 55 3.80 5.96 -13.39
CA ALA A 55 4.71 5.90 -14.53
C ALA A 55 4.28 4.82 -15.54
N LYS A 56 3.67 3.73 -15.07
CA LYS A 56 3.18 2.63 -15.92
C LYS A 56 1.76 2.87 -16.46
N TYR A 57 0.92 3.51 -15.67
CA TYR A 57 -0.50 3.75 -15.96
C TYR A 57 -0.80 5.25 -15.82
N PRO A 58 -0.66 6.03 -16.90
CA PRO A 58 -0.81 7.48 -16.86
C PRO A 58 -2.24 7.95 -16.51
N GLN A 59 -3.23 7.06 -16.58
CA GLN A 59 -4.60 7.30 -16.11
C GLN A 59 -4.74 7.28 -14.58
N MET A 60 -3.70 6.86 -13.84
CA MET A 60 -3.67 6.87 -12.39
C MET A 60 -3.01 8.15 -11.87
N MET A 61 -3.46 8.62 -10.71
CA MET A 61 -2.85 9.74 -10.01
C MET A 61 -2.62 9.41 -8.54
N ILE A 62 -1.57 10.00 -7.97
CA ILE A 62 -1.36 10.00 -6.52
C ILE A 62 -2.27 11.08 -5.93
N VAL A 63 -3.15 10.70 -5.02
CA VAL A 63 -4.04 11.64 -4.34
C VAL A 63 -3.20 12.55 -3.44
N PRO A 64 -3.27 13.89 -3.58
CA PRO A 64 -2.56 14.80 -2.70
C PRO A 64 -3.12 14.69 -1.28
N VAL A 65 -2.24 14.49 -0.31
CA VAL A 65 -2.58 14.41 1.12
C VAL A 65 -1.85 15.51 1.88
N GLY A 66 -2.52 16.14 2.84
CA GLY A 66 -1.94 17.26 3.60
C GLY A 66 -0.75 16.86 4.49
N GLN A 67 -0.72 15.61 4.97
CA GLN A 67 0.40 15.05 5.72
C GLN A 67 0.56 13.56 5.41
N ALA A 68 1.80 13.08 5.43
CA ALA A 68 2.10 11.65 5.32
C ALA A 68 1.57 10.91 6.55
N LYS A 69 0.50 10.12 6.38
CA LYS A 69 -0.17 9.43 7.50
C LYS A 69 0.60 8.24 8.07
N ALA A 70 1.55 7.67 7.33
CA ALA A 70 2.33 6.51 7.78
C ALA A 70 3.79 6.64 7.36
N ARG A 71 4.63 7.20 8.24
CA ARG A 71 6.08 7.24 8.03
C ARG A 71 6.67 5.91 8.49
N THR A 72 6.75 4.94 7.58
CA THR A 72 7.38 3.65 7.86
C THR A 72 8.87 3.75 7.51
N PRO A 73 9.80 3.61 8.47
CA PRO A 73 11.21 3.58 8.16
C PRO A 73 11.53 2.37 7.27
N LEU A 74 12.37 2.57 6.25
CA LEU A 74 12.91 1.47 5.46
C LEU A 74 13.96 0.76 6.31
N ALA A 75 13.73 -0.53 6.55
CA ALA A 75 14.67 -1.41 7.25
C ALA A 75 14.90 -2.67 6.43
N ILE A 76 16.11 -3.20 6.51
CA ILE A 76 16.45 -4.51 5.95
C ILE A 76 16.32 -5.51 7.09
N LEU A 77 15.58 -6.60 6.86
CA LEU A 77 15.53 -7.71 7.82
C LEU A 77 16.85 -8.46 7.75
N LEU A 78 17.45 -8.66 8.92
CA LEU A 78 18.70 -9.40 9.06
C LEU A 78 18.48 -10.56 10.07
N PRO A 79 19.18 -11.70 9.92
CA PRO A 79 19.10 -12.75 10.93
C PRO A 79 19.54 -12.19 12.28
N GLN A 80 18.73 -12.43 13.32
CA GLN A 80 18.99 -11.92 14.67
C GLN A 80 20.36 -12.33 15.23
N ALA A 81 20.93 -13.43 14.74
CA ALA A 81 22.21 -13.99 15.17
C ALA A 81 23.42 -13.55 14.30
N ASP A 82 23.24 -12.68 13.29
CA ASP A 82 24.33 -12.26 12.40
C ASP A 82 25.13 -11.10 13.01
N GLN A 83 26.05 -11.45 13.91
CA GLN A 83 26.87 -10.52 14.70
C GLN A 83 27.78 -9.60 13.86
N VAL A 84 28.11 -9.97 12.62
CA VAL A 84 29.06 -9.21 11.77
C VAL A 84 28.45 -7.91 11.25
N TRP A 85 27.13 -7.88 11.06
CA TRP A 85 26.40 -6.73 10.53
C TRP A 85 25.73 -5.87 11.62
N ILE A 86 25.79 -6.30 12.88
CA ILE A 86 25.16 -5.61 14.02
C ILE A 86 26.13 -4.58 14.66
N ASN A 87 27.43 -4.62 14.34
CA ASN A 87 28.47 -3.76 14.93
C ASN A 87 28.79 -2.51 14.12
#